data_AF-A0A5J4Q6K9-F1
#
_entry.id   AF-A0A5J4Q6K9-F1
#
_cell.length_a   1.000
_cell.length_b   1.000
_cell.length_c   1.000
_cell.angle_alpha   90.00
_cell.angle_beta   90.00
_cell.angle_gamma   90.00
#
_symmetry.space_group_name_H-M   'P 1'
#
loop_
_entity.id
_entity.type
_entity.pdbx_description
1 polymer ?
#
loop_
_entity_poly.entity_id
_entity_poly.type
_entity_poly.pdbx_seq_one_letter_code
_entity_poly.pdbx_strand_id
1 'polypeptide(L)'
;MDALKSIITESSFEINEKYVPKHEVENVVNIMIVTNNVYPLKIENSDRRYVVCECSPVHRGDLAYFTTLCNSFDEDFYNNLITFFMTRDISQFNPRNIPMTQAKKDIIKASVSPV
;
A
#
# COMPACT_ATOMS: atom_id res chain seq x y z
N MET A 1 7.34 13.84 8.63
CA MET A 1 6.46 13.50 7.49
C MET A 1 7.26 13.17 6.23
N ASP A 2 8.49 13.66 6.10
CA ASP A 2 9.34 13.42 4.93
C ASP A 2 10.09 12.09 4.94
N ALA A 3 10.27 11.44 6.10
CA ALA A 3 10.93 10.14 6.19
C ALA A 3 10.23 9.05 5.35
N LEU A 4 8.89 8.99 5.42
CA LEU A 4 8.09 8.00 4.67
C LEU A 4 8.08 8.32 3.16
N LYS A 5 8.13 9.61 2.81
CA LYS A 5 8.26 10.05 1.41
C LYS A 5 9.63 9.65 0.85
N SER A 6 10.70 9.86 1.62
CA SER A 6 12.08 9.48 1.31
C SER A 6 12.21 7.97 1.08
N ILE A 7 11.70 7.14 2.00
CA ILE A 7 11.71 5.67 1.86
C ILE A 7 10.97 5.18 0.60
N ILE A 8 9.93 5.87 0.14
CA ILE A 8 9.20 5.47 -1.08
C ILE A 8 9.96 5.85 -2.36
N THR A 9 10.79 6.89 -2.32
CA THR A 9 11.36 7.49 -3.54
C THR A 9 12.85 7.28 -3.73
N GLU A 10 13.61 7.02 -2.67
CA GLU A 10 15.05 6.85 -2.74
C GLU A 10 15.43 5.50 -3.33
N SER A 11 16.50 5.44 -4.11
CA SER A 11 17.01 4.21 -4.75
C SER A 11 17.83 3.33 -3.81
N SER A 12 18.34 3.91 -2.73
CA SER A 12 19.13 3.24 -1.71
C SER A 12 18.95 3.94 -0.38
N PHE A 13 19.19 3.23 0.72
CA PHE A 13 19.22 3.83 2.06
C PHE A 13 20.25 3.13 2.96
N GLU A 14 20.71 3.83 3.99
CA GLU A 14 21.64 3.28 4.98
C GLU A 14 20.87 2.48 6.03
N ILE A 15 21.24 1.21 6.21
CA ILE A 15 20.76 0.38 7.31
C ILE A 15 21.73 0.49 8.47
N ASN A 16 21.19 0.84 9.64
CA ASN A 16 21.90 0.91 10.91
C ASN A 16 21.39 -0.16 11.87
N GLU A 17 21.80 -1.39 11.64
CA GLU A 17 21.48 -2.54 12.50
C GLU A 17 22.30 -2.51 13.80
N LYS A 18 21.71 -3.00 14.88
CA LYS A 18 22.43 -3.10 16.15
C LYS A 18 23.58 -4.10 16.03
N TYR A 19 24.76 -3.70 16.47
CA TYR A 19 25.99 -4.51 16.48
C TYR A 19 26.51 -4.89 15.08
N VAL A 20 26.05 -4.21 14.04
CA VAL A 20 26.53 -4.38 12.67
C VAL A 20 27.01 -3.03 12.15
N PRO A 21 28.11 -2.98 11.36
CA PRO A 21 28.50 -1.75 10.68
C PRO A 21 27.40 -1.26 9.75
N LYS A 22 27.21 0.06 9.74
CA LYS A 22 26.32 0.73 8.80
C LYS A 22 26.71 0.37 7.37
N HIS A 23 25.72 0.03 6.57
CA HIS A 23 25.90 -0.32 5.17
C HIS A 23 24.75 0.23 4.34
N GLU A 24 25.04 0.55 3.09
CA GLU A 24 24.06 1.02 2.13
C GLU A 24 23.44 -0.17 1.38
N VAL A 25 22.13 -0.15 1.23
CA VAL A 25 21.38 -1.17 0.48
C VAL A 25 20.52 -0.53 -0.60
N GLU A 26 20.26 -1.28 -1.66
CA GLU A 26 19.28 -0.91 -2.67
C GLU A 26 17.86 -0.95 -2.09
N ASN A 27 17.06 0.05 -2.43
CA ASN A 27 15.67 0.14 -2.01
C ASN A 27 14.73 -0.55 -3.00
N VAL A 28 14.32 -1.76 -2.63
CA VAL A 28 13.31 -2.55 -3.37
C VAL A 28 11.96 -2.61 -2.62
N VAL A 29 11.73 -1.69 -1.69
CA VAL A 29 10.59 -1.74 -0.76
C VAL A 29 9.29 -1.28 -1.43
N ASN A 30 8.26 -2.10 -1.31
CA ASN A 30 6.86 -1.72 -1.58
C ASN A 30 6.07 -1.75 -0.27
N ILE A 31 5.40 -0.65 0.08
CA ILE A 31 4.70 -0.51 1.37
C ILE A 31 3.19 -0.63 1.17
N MET A 32 2.57 -1.56 1.90
CA MET A 32 1.12 -1.61 2.07
C MET A 32 0.77 -1.23 3.51
N ILE A 33 -0.12 -0.25 3.68
CA ILE A 33 -0.57 0.23 4.99
C ILE A 33 -2.03 -0.13 5.16
N VAL A 34 -2.35 -0.84 6.24
CA VAL A 34 -3.73 -1.17 6.62
C VAL A 34 -4.04 -0.48 7.94
N THR A 35 -5.18 0.19 8.01
CA THR A 35 -5.55 1.02 9.15
C THR A 35 -7.07 1.16 9.27
N ASN A 36 -7.55 1.22 10.50
CA ASN A 36 -8.94 1.53 10.82
C ASN A 36 -9.14 3.03 11.10
N ASN A 37 -8.07 3.83 11.07
CA ASN A 37 -8.16 5.27 11.23
C ASN A 37 -8.59 5.91 9.90
N VAL A 38 -9.59 6.79 9.97
CA VAL A 38 -10.12 7.54 8.82
C VAL A 38 -9.07 8.48 8.22
N TYR A 39 -8.11 8.96 9.02
CA TYR A 39 -7.05 9.87 8.58
C TYR A 39 -5.67 9.32 8.97
N PRO A 40 -5.19 8.26 8.30
CA PRO A 40 -3.97 7.57 8.70
C PRO A 40 -2.70 8.29 8.28
N LEU A 41 -2.77 9.11 7.23
CA LEU A 41 -1.64 9.79 6.63
C LEU A 41 -2.09 11.13 6.08
N LYS A 42 -1.26 12.17 6.24
CA LYS A 42 -1.48 13.45 5.56
C LYS A 42 -1.10 13.29 4.08
N ILE A 43 -2.05 13.54 3.19
CA ILE A 43 -1.86 13.44 1.74
C ILE A 43 -2.03 14.83 1.14
N GLU A 44 -1.05 15.26 0.36
CA GLU A 44 -1.10 16.51 -0.39
C GLU A 44 -1.94 16.35 -1.67
N ASN A 45 -2.56 17.44 -2.14
CA ASN A 45 -3.44 17.40 -3.30
C ASN A 45 -2.73 16.91 -4.59
N SER A 46 -1.43 17.18 -4.71
CA SER A 46 -0.59 16.74 -5.83
C SER A 46 0.13 15.41 -5.58
N ASP A 47 -0.15 14.71 -4.49
CA ASP A 47 0.57 13.48 -4.17
C ASP A 47 0.17 12.32 -5.09
N ARG A 48 1.18 11.83 -5.81
CA ARG A 48 1.13 10.74 -6.80
C ARG A 48 1.73 9.42 -6.31
N ARG A 49 1.87 9.22 -5.00
CA ARG A 49 2.55 8.07 -4.39
C ARG A 49 1.58 7.11 -3.70
N TYR A 50 0.46 7.61 -3.19
CA TYR A 50 -0.50 6.81 -2.43
C TYR A 50 -1.78 6.50 -3.22
N VAL A 51 -2.04 5.20 -3.41
CA VAL A 51 -3.36 4.67 -3.75
C VAL A 51 -4.12 4.45 -2.44
N VAL A 52 -5.35 4.98 -2.34
CA VAL A 52 -6.19 4.81 -1.14
C VAL A 52 -7.43 4.02 -1.51
N CYS A 53 -7.56 2.84 -0.91
CA CYS A 53 -8.71 1.94 -1.07
C CYS A 53 -9.52 1.92 0.22
N GLU A 54 -10.81 2.17 0.13
CA GLU A 54 -11.73 2.00 1.25
C GLU A 54 -12.35 0.60 1.18
N CYS A 55 -12.19 -0.17 2.26
CA CYS A 55 -12.77 -1.50 2.35
C CYS A 55 -14.25 -1.39 2.73
N SER A 56 -15.10 -2.09 1.98
CA SER A 56 -16.53 -2.17 2.27
C SER A 56 -16.79 -2.84 3.63
N PRO A 57 -17.71 -2.32 4.47
CA PRO A 57 -18.04 -2.91 5.76
C PRO A 57 -18.99 -4.11 5.69
N VAL A 58 -19.39 -4.58 4.50
CA VAL A 58 -20.45 -5.59 4.30
C VAL A 58 -20.21 -6.88 5.09
N HIS A 59 -18.98 -7.37 5.17
CA HIS A 59 -18.63 -8.59 5.92
C HIS A 59 -18.00 -8.30 7.28
N ARG A 60 -18.16 -7.10 7.84
CA ARG A 60 -17.58 -6.74 9.13
C ARG A 60 -18.14 -7.64 10.24
N GLY A 61 -17.28 -8.42 10.88
CA GLY A 61 -17.64 -9.36 11.94
C GLY A 61 -18.21 -10.70 11.45
N ASP A 62 -18.26 -10.92 10.13
CA ASP A 62 -18.73 -12.18 9.54
C ASP A 62 -17.61 -13.24 9.58
N LEU A 63 -17.50 -13.90 10.73
CA LEU A 63 -16.49 -14.93 10.97
C LEU A 63 -16.63 -16.11 10.01
N ALA A 64 -17.85 -16.48 9.65
CA ALA A 64 -18.13 -17.63 8.78
C ALA A 64 -17.65 -17.36 7.35
N TYR A 65 -17.92 -16.15 6.83
CA TYR A 65 -17.39 -15.70 5.55
C TYR A 65 -15.87 -15.75 5.52
N PHE A 66 -15.20 -15.12 6.49
CA PHE A 66 -13.72 -15.09 6.51
C PHE A 66 -13.11 -16.46 6.72
N THR A 67 -13.72 -17.33 7.53
CA THR A 67 -13.27 -18.72 7.69
C THR A 67 -13.34 -19.45 6.36
N THR A 68 -14.45 -19.32 5.64
CA THR A 68 -14.63 -19.95 4.32
C THR A 68 -13.63 -19.41 3.30
N LEU A 69 -13.44 -18.08 3.26
CA LEU A 69 -12.48 -17.43 2.38
C LEU A 69 -11.05 -17.90 2.65
N CYS A 70 -10.59 -17.88 3.91
CA CYS A 70 -9.24 -18.32 4.26
C CYS A 70 -9.02 -19.81 3.98
N ASN A 71 -10.05 -20.64 4.18
CA ASN A 71 -9.96 -22.08 3.87
C ASN A 71 -9.92 -22.35 2.36
N SER A 72 -10.36 -21.41 1.52
CA SER A 72 -10.26 -21.53 0.06
C SER A 72 -8.87 -21.25 -0.50
N PHE A 73 -7.92 -20.80 0.32
CA PHE A 73 -6.53 -20.58 -0.08
C PHE A 73 -5.75 -21.90 -0.11
N ASP A 74 -6.08 -22.76 -1.06
CA ASP A 74 -5.40 -24.02 -1.33
C ASP A 74 -4.18 -23.86 -2.25
N GLU A 75 -3.48 -24.97 -2.48
CA GLU A 75 -2.29 -24.99 -3.35
C GLU A 75 -2.61 -24.54 -4.78
N ASP A 76 -3.77 -24.96 -5.31
CA ASP A 76 -4.23 -24.58 -6.65
C ASP A 76 -4.53 -23.08 -6.74
N PHE A 77 -5.11 -22.47 -5.70
CA PHE A 77 -5.33 -21.03 -5.62
C PHE A 77 -4.01 -20.27 -5.74
N TYR A 78 -2.99 -20.65 -4.97
CA TYR A 78 -1.68 -19.99 -5.03
C TYR A 78 -0.97 -20.21 -6.36
N ASN A 79 -1.05 -21.42 -6.93
CA ASN A 79 -0.51 -21.71 -8.25
C ASN A 79 -1.15 -20.81 -9.32
N ASN A 80 -2.48 -20.72 -9.32
CA ASN A 80 -3.22 -19.86 -10.22
C ASN A 80 -2.90 -18.37 -10.01
N LEU A 81 -2.76 -17.94 -8.76
CA LEU A 81 -2.41 -16.57 -8.41
C LEU A 81 -1.02 -16.18 -8.93
N ILE A 82 -0.02 -17.06 -8.75
CA ILE A 82 1.32 -16.87 -9.29
C ILE A 82 1.29 -16.86 -10.82
N THR A 83 0.59 -17.80 -11.45
CA THR A 83 0.42 -17.80 -12.92
C THR A 83 -0.17 -16.49 -13.41
N PHE A 84 -1.21 -15.97 -12.73
CA PHE A 84 -1.79 -14.66 -13.06
C PHE A 84 -0.78 -13.53 -12.96
N PHE A 85 0.02 -13.45 -11.87
CA PHE A 85 1.04 -12.40 -11.74
C PHE A 85 2.15 -12.51 -12.78
N MET A 86 2.57 -13.73 -13.12
CA MET A 86 3.65 -13.97 -14.10
C MET A 86 3.21 -13.73 -15.56
N THR A 87 1.92 -13.90 -15.86
CA THR A 87 1.37 -13.74 -17.22
C THR A 87 0.75 -12.39 -17.49
N ARG A 88 0.57 -11.55 -16.45
CA ARG A 88 -0.03 -10.23 -16.59
C ARG A 88 0.94 -9.26 -17.26
N ASP A 89 0.59 -8.81 -18.47
CA ASP A 89 1.31 -7.74 -19.15
C ASP A 89 1.12 -6.41 -18.42
N ILE A 90 2.23 -5.84 -17.95
CA ILE A 90 2.30 -4.54 -17.28
C ILE A 90 3.13 -3.53 -18.09
N SER A 91 3.42 -3.80 -19.37
CA SER A 91 4.22 -2.91 -20.23
C SER A 91 3.65 -1.50 -20.34
N GLN A 92 2.33 -1.35 -20.26
CA GLN A 92 1.62 -0.06 -20.28
C GLN A 92 1.24 0.45 -18.88
N PHE A 93 1.63 -0.25 -17.81
CA PHE A 93 1.30 0.16 -16.46
C PHE A 93 2.13 1.37 -16.04
N ASN A 94 1.45 2.47 -15.72
CA ASN A 94 2.10 3.66 -15.19
C ASN A 94 1.81 3.78 -13.68
N PRO A 95 2.78 3.47 -12.79
CA PRO A 95 2.58 3.55 -11.34
C PRO A 95 2.34 4.98 -10.84
N ARG A 96 2.63 6.01 -11.64
CA ARG A 96 2.35 7.42 -11.30
C ARG A 96 0.91 7.82 -11.65
N ASN A 97 0.19 7.03 -12.44
CA ASN A 97 -1.20 7.27 -12.77
C ASN A 97 -2.12 6.67 -11.70
N ILE A 98 -2.18 7.33 -10.55
CA ILE A 98 -2.96 6.87 -9.41
C ILE A 98 -4.41 7.37 -9.51
N PRO A 99 -5.43 6.50 -9.38
CA PRO A 99 -6.82 6.93 -9.38
C PRO A 99 -7.15 7.83 -8.19
N MET A 100 -7.98 8.85 -8.42
CA MET A 100 -8.49 9.73 -7.38
C MET A 100 -9.78 9.17 -6.79
N THR A 101 -9.66 8.34 -5.75
CA THR A 101 -10.79 7.74 -5.03
C THR A 101 -11.46 8.75 -4.09
N GLN A 102 -12.71 8.47 -3.68
CA GLN A 102 -13.43 9.33 -2.74
C GLN A 102 -12.70 9.41 -1.38
N ALA A 103 -12.26 8.26 -0.85
CA ALA A 103 -11.43 8.19 0.35
C ALA A 103 -10.16 9.04 0.26
N LYS A 104 -9.47 9.04 -0.90
CA LYS A 104 -8.30 9.91 -1.12
C LYS A 104 -8.67 11.39 -1.04
N LYS A 105 -9.78 11.81 -1.65
CA LYS A 105 -10.26 13.19 -1.60
C LYS A 105 -10.58 13.63 -0.17
N ASP A 106 -11.19 12.76 0.62
CA ASP A 106 -11.57 13.08 1.99
C ASP A 106 -10.35 13.22 2.91
N ILE A 107 -9.34 12.36 2.73
CA ILE A 107 -8.04 12.51 3.42
C ILE A 107 -7.34 13.81 3.01
N ILE A 108 -7.34 14.18 1.73
CA ILE A 108 -6.74 15.44 1.25
C ILE A 108 -7.43 16.64 1.91
N LYS A 109 -8.78 16.65 1.95
CA LYS A 109 -9.54 17.73 2.60
C LYS A 109 -9.20 17.86 4.09
N ALA A 110 -9.14 16.75 4.81
CA ALA A 110 -8.77 16.74 6.22
C ALA A 110 -7.29 17.09 6.47
N SER A 111 -6.45 17.00 5.45
CA SER A 111 -5.02 17.35 5.49
C SER A 111 -4.76 18.85 5.30
N VAL A 112 -5.75 19.64 4.91
CA VAL A 112 -5.62 21.10 4.77
C VAL A 112 -5.67 21.73 6.15
N SER A 113 -4.67 22.54 6.51
CA SER A 113 -4.70 23.30 7.77
C SER A 113 -5.87 24.29 7.76
N PRO A 114 -6.58 24.49 8.88
CA PRO A 114 -7.51 25.59 9.00
C PRO A 114 -6.73 26.91 8.81
N VAL A 115 -7.28 27.79 7.97
CA VAL A 115 -6.83 29.17 7.81
C VAL A 115 -7.11 29.99 9.06
#